data_AF-A0A6G0UBL9-F1
#
_entry.id   AF-A0A6G0UBL9-F1
#
_cell.length_a   1.000
_cell.length_b   1.000
_cell.length_c   1.000
_cell.angle_alpha   90.00
_cell.angle_beta   90.00
_cell.angle_gamma   90.00
#
_symmetry.space_group_name_H-M   'P 1'
#
loop_
_entity.id
_entity.type
_entity.pdbx_description
1 polymer ?
#
loop_
_entity_poly.entity_id
_entity_poly.type
_entity_poly.pdbx_seq_one_letter_code
_entity_poly.pdbx_strand_id
1 'polypeptide(L)'
;MFPTVKIRLENCAPESIYYVFLDVIPVDDRRYRYVYNKSSWLTAGKAEPAPESRIYMHPDSPFPGRQLGAQVISFEKAKLTNSDVDRTGHVTGVKFDAQVSAEDPRCPARKIEPDAELQGGPQEG
;
A
#
# COMPACT_ATOMS: atom_id res chain seq x y z
N MET A 1 6.13 -8.03 2.75
CA MET A 1 6.43 -6.80 3.53
C MET A 1 6.11 -7.04 4.99
N PHE A 2 6.69 -6.28 5.93
CA PHE A 2 6.35 -6.39 7.36
C PHE A 2 6.16 -4.99 7.99
N PRO A 3 5.04 -4.72 8.69
CA PRO A 3 3.89 -5.62 8.85
C PRO A 3 3.19 -5.92 7.51
N THR A 4 2.49 -7.05 7.44
CA THR A 4 1.71 -7.39 6.25
C THR A 4 0.55 -6.41 6.09
N VAL A 5 0.39 -5.84 4.89
CA VAL A 5 -0.74 -4.98 4.58
C VAL A 5 -2.01 -5.82 4.55
N LYS A 6 -2.96 -5.44 5.41
CA LYS A 6 -4.28 -6.05 5.51
C LYS A 6 -5.31 -4.94 5.42
N ILE A 7 -6.36 -5.17 4.63
CA ILE A 7 -7.45 -4.22 4.48
C ILE A 7 -8.78 -4.92 4.76
N ARG A 8 -9.69 -4.18 5.37
CA ARG A 8 -11.10 -4.56 5.47
C ARG A 8 -11.92 -3.51 4.75
N LEU A 9 -12.82 -3.97 3.90
CA LEU A 9 -13.69 -3.09 3.13
C LEU A 9 -15.08 -3.17 3.72
N GLU A 10 -15.73 -2.02 3.89
CA GLU A 10 -17.09 -1.94 4.41
C GLU A 10 -17.98 -1.22 3.40
N ASN A 11 -19.28 -1.50 3.44
CA ASN A 11 -20.29 -0.91 2.55
C ASN A 11 -20.09 -1.23 1.05
N CYS A 12 -19.46 -2.35 0.71
CA CYS A 12 -19.44 -2.86 -0.66
C CYS A 12 -20.83 -3.36 -1.09
N ALA A 13 -21.23 -3.06 -2.32
CA ALA A 13 -22.47 -3.57 -2.89
C ALA A 13 -22.35 -5.09 -3.12
N PRO A 14 -23.23 -5.93 -2.53
CA PRO A 14 -23.04 -7.37 -2.51
C PRO A 14 -23.06 -8.02 -3.90
N GLU A 15 -23.80 -7.41 -4.85
CA GLU A 15 -23.99 -7.90 -6.22
C GLU A 15 -22.93 -7.38 -7.20
N SER A 16 -22.02 -6.50 -6.75
CA SER A 16 -20.99 -5.93 -7.60
C SER A 16 -19.68 -6.72 -7.52
N ILE A 17 -18.96 -6.73 -8.64
CA ILE A 17 -17.62 -7.32 -8.74
C ILE A 17 -16.58 -6.21 -8.56
N TYR A 18 -15.54 -6.52 -7.80
CA TYR A 18 -14.49 -5.59 -7.39
C TYR A 18 -13.12 -6.18 -7.71
N TYR A 19 -12.27 -5.33 -8.27
CA TYR A 19 -10.85 -5.63 -8.42
C TYR A 19 -10.07 -4.90 -7.34
N VAL A 20 -9.18 -5.64 -6.66
CA VAL A 20 -8.39 -5.14 -5.54
C VAL A 20 -6.93 -5.04 -5.95
N PHE A 21 -6.39 -3.84 -5.82
CA PHE A 21 -5.03 -3.52 -6.19
C PHE A 21 -4.26 -2.95 -5.00
N LEU A 22 -2.95 -3.17 -5.02
CA LEU A 22 -1.99 -2.52 -4.15
C LEU A 22 -1.02 -1.73 -5.03
N ASP A 23 -1.07 -0.41 -4.91
CA ASP A 23 -0.09 0.47 -5.52
C ASP A 23 0.79 1.08 -4.43
N VAL A 24 2.01 1.41 -4.84
CA VAL A 24 3.00 1.96 -3.95
C VAL A 24 3.65 3.21 -4.54
N ILE A 25 3.31 4.35 -3.96
CA ILE A 25 3.70 5.67 -4.47
C ILE A 25 4.74 6.34 -3.58
N PRO A 26 5.64 7.18 -4.12
CA PRO A 26 6.54 7.98 -3.30
C PRO A 26 5.73 8.97 -2.44
N VAL A 27 6.14 9.15 -1.18
CA VAL A 27 5.51 10.12 -0.27
C VAL A 27 5.87 11.55 -0.67
N ASP A 28 7.13 11.78 -1.04
CA ASP A 28 7.66 13.04 -1.51
C ASP A 28 8.80 12.84 -2.53
N ASP A 29 9.25 13.94 -3.12
CA ASP A 29 10.37 13.98 -4.07
C ASP A 29 11.70 14.30 -3.35
N ARG A 30 11.96 13.63 -2.21
CA ARG A 30 13.16 13.88 -1.38
C ARG A 30 13.95 12.60 -1.14
N ARG A 31 15.28 12.74 -1.25
CA ARG A 31 16.22 11.69 -0.83
C ARG A 31 16.54 11.85 0.64
N TYR A 32 16.39 10.78 1.42
CA TYR A 32 16.70 10.77 2.85
C TYR A 32 18.00 10.03 3.15
N ARG A 33 18.73 10.51 4.17
CA ARG A 33 19.92 9.84 4.72
C ARG A 33 19.76 9.71 6.23
N TYR A 34 19.99 8.51 6.74
CA TYR A 34 20.02 8.28 8.18
C TYR A 34 21.34 8.76 8.78
N VAL A 35 21.25 9.48 9.90
CA VAL A 35 22.40 10.00 10.64
C VAL A 35 22.46 9.33 12.02
N TYR A 36 23.43 8.43 12.19
CA TYR A 36 23.56 7.59 13.39
C TYR A 36 23.80 8.39 14.68
N ASN A 37 24.60 9.46 14.65
CA ASN A 37 24.92 10.21 15.87
C ASN A 37 23.74 11.05 16.41
N LYS A 38 22.72 11.28 15.58
CA LYS A 38 21.50 12.01 15.95
C LYS A 38 20.27 11.10 15.97
N SER A 39 20.44 9.82 15.66
CA SER A 39 19.36 8.85 15.49
C SER A 39 18.19 9.39 14.65
N SER A 40 18.51 10.10 13.55
CA SER A 40 17.54 10.91 12.81
C SER A 40 17.70 10.78 11.30
N TRP A 41 16.59 10.87 10.56
CA TRP A 41 16.58 11.01 9.10
C TRP A 41 16.72 12.47 8.69
N LEU A 42 17.64 12.78 7.78
CA LEU A 42 17.80 14.11 7.20
C LEU A 42 17.58 14.07 5.69
N THR A 43 17.05 15.16 5.14
CA THR A 43 16.98 15.35 3.69
C THR A 43 18.39 15.55 3.13
N ALA A 44 18.76 14.71 2.17
CA ALA A 44 20.07 14.70 1.51
C ALA A 44 20.03 15.23 0.07
N GLY A 45 18.85 15.58 -0.45
CA GLY A 45 18.68 16.15 -1.80
C GLY A 45 17.32 15.81 -2.42
N LYS A 46 17.24 15.98 -3.74
CA LYS A 46 16.09 15.58 -4.57
C LYS A 46 16.05 14.06 -4.71
N ALA A 47 14.85 13.46 -4.77
CA ALA A 47 14.73 12.03 -5.05
C ALA A 47 15.23 11.69 -6.46
N GLU A 48 15.63 10.43 -6.63
CA GLU A 48 15.88 9.88 -7.95
C GLU A 48 14.53 9.71 -8.67
N PRO A 49 14.48 9.83 -10.02
CA PRO A 49 13.27 9.58 -10.77
C PRO A 49 12.69 8.22 -10.39
N ALA A 50 11.42 8.21 -9.96
CA ALA A 50 10.77 6.96 -9.59
C ALA A 50 10.75 6.01 -10.81
N PRO A 51 11.07 4.72 -10.62
CA PRO A 51 10.82 3.73 -11.65
C PRO A 51 9.33 3.70 -12.02
N GLU A 52 9.01 3.13 -13.19
CA GLU A 52 7.62 2.96 -13.61
C GLU A 52 6.80 2.32 -12.48
N SER A 53 5.70 2.98 -12.08
CA SER A 53 4.84 2.49 -11.01
C SER A 53 4.22 1.16 -11.42
N ARG A 54 4.25 0.19 -10.50
CA ARG A 54 3.76 -1.16 -10.75
C ARG A 54 2.68 -1.48 -9.75
N ILE A 55 1.48 -1.65 -10.28
CA ILE A 55 0.31 -2.01 -9.50
C ILE A 55 0.31 -3.52 -9.31
N TYR A 56 0.22 -3.97 -8.06
CA TYR A 56 0.03 -5.38 -7.72
C TYR A 56 -1.46 -5.71 -7.64
N MET A 57 -1.94 -6.58 -8.52
CA MET A 57 -3.30 -7.11 -8.43
C MET A 57 -3.34 -8.26 -7.42
N HIS A 58 -4.31 -8.26 -6.52
CA HIS A 58 -4.49 -9.37 -5.59
C HIS A 58 -4.85 -10.66 -6.36
N PRO A 59 -4.20 -11.81 -6.09
CA PRO A 59 -4.35 -13.03 -6.89
C PRO A 59 -5.76 -13.62 -6.87
N ASP A 60 -6.51 -13.38 -5.79
CA ASP A 60 -7.89 -13.83 -5.66
C ASP A 60 -8.89 -12.83 -6.27
N SER A 61 -8.42 -11.74 -6.91
CA SER A 61 -9.30 -10.88 -7.70
C SER A 61 -9.75 -11.60 -8.97
N PRO A 62 -10.99 -11.38 -9.44
CA PRO A 62 -12.01 -10.47 -8.90
C PRO A 62 -12.75 -10.99 -7.67
N PHE A 63 -13.19 -10.09 -6.79
CA PHE A 63 -13.98 -10.40 -5.61
C PHE A 63 -15.42 -9.92 -5.72
N PRO A 64 -16.42 -10.71 -5.26
CA PRO A 64 -17.77 -10.20 -5.05
C PRO A 64 -17.82 -9.31 -3.81
N GLY A 65 -18.61 -8.24 -3.84
CA GLY A 65 -18.71 -7.29 -2.72
C GLY A 65 -19.13 -7.92 -1.39
N ARG A 66 -19.96 -8.98 -1.45
CA ARG A 66 -20.34 -9.77 -0.27
C ARG A 66 -19.10 -10.38 0.44
N GLN A 67 -18.11 -10.82 -0.33
CA GLN A 67 -16.89 -11.40 0.23
C GLN A 67 -15.99 -10.33 0.84
N LEU A 68 -15.84 -9.17 0.16
CA LEU A 68 -15.03 -8.06 0.64
C LEU A 68 -15.49 -7.51 2.00
N GLY A 69 -16.81 -7.45 2.23
CA GLY A 69 -17.38 -7.02 3.50
C GLY A 69 -17.20 -8.01 4.66
N ALA A 70 -17.06 -9.29 4.34
CA ALA A 70 -17.05 -10.38 5.31
C ALA A 70 -15.63 -10.75 5.79
N GLN A 71 -14.60 -10.50 4.99
CA GLN A 71 -13.24 -10.94 5.27
C GLN A 71 -12.21 -9.81 5.18
N VAL A 72 -11.06 -10.03 5.82
CA VAL A 72 -9.89 -9.17 5.67
C VAL A 72 -9.07 -9.67 4.48
N ILE A 73 -8.73 -8.77 3.56
CA ILE A 73 -7.86 -9.06 2.42
C ILE A 73 -6.40 -8.81 2.81
N SER A 74 -5.52 -9.78 2.52
CA SER A 74 -4.12 -9.78 2.96
C SER A 74 -3.16 -9.78 1.78
N PHE A 75 -2.26 -8.80 1.71
CA PHE A 75 -1.22 -8.72 0.68
C PHE A 75 0.10 -9.36 1.14
N GLU A 76 0.03 -10.57 1.70
CA GLU A 76 1.22 -11.29 2.18
C GLU A 76 2.17 -11.71 1.05
N LYS A 77 1.62 -11.98 -0.13
CA LYS A 77 2.35 -12.41 -1.32
C LYS A 77 2.96 -11.23 -2.09
N ALA A 78 2.66 -9.99 -1.71
CA ALA A 78 3.23 -8.81 -2.33
C ALA A 78 4.71 -8.66 -1.93
N LYS A 79 5.56 -8.50 -2.94
CA LYS A 79 7.00 -8.32 -2.79
C LYS A 79 7.40 -6.94 -3.32
N LEU A 80 8.33 -6.31 -2.59
CA LEU A 80 8.97 -5.08 -3.00
C LEU A 80 10.31 -5.40 -3.66
N THR A 81 10.62 -4.70 -4.74
CA THR A 81 11.88 -4.83 -5.46
C THR A 81 12.51 -3.45 -5.66
N ASN A 82 13.85 -3.41 -5.66
CA ASN A 82 14.63 -2.22 -6.01
C ASN A 82 15.26 -2.37 -7.41
N SER A 83 14.70 -3.26 -8.24
CA SER A 83 15.25 -3.58 -9.56
C SER A 83 14.29 -3.13 -10.65
N ASP A 84 14.75 -2.22 -11.49
CA ASP A 84 13.97 -1.65 -12.60
C ASP A 84 13.69 -2.69 -13.71
N VAL A 85 14.48 -3.76 -13.75
CA VAL A 85 14.41 -4.82 -14.78
C VAL A 85 13.48 -5.98 -14.41
N ASP A 86 12.86 -5.94 -13.23
CA ASP A 86 12.00 -7.03 -12.78
C ASP A 86 10.82 -7.17 -13.77
N ARG A 87 10.44 -8.37 -14.19
CA ARG A 87 9.26 -8.60 -15.06
C ARG A 87 8.13 -9.31 -14.30
N THR A 88 8.32 -9.52 -13.00
CA THR A 88 7.50 -10.43 -12.18
C THR A 88 6.33 -9.72 -11.50
N GLY A 89 6.07 -8.45 -11.84
CA GLY A 89 4.97 -7.68 -11.25
C GLY A 89 5.16 -7.31 -9.77
N HIS A 90 6.41 -7.37 -9.27
CA HIS A 90 6.74 -6.85 -7.95
C HIS A 90 6.66 -5.32 -7.94
N VAL A 91 6.33 -4.79 -6.78
CA VAL A 91 6.02 -3.38 -6.60
C VAL A 91 7.29 -2.59 -6.27
N THR A 92 7.42 -1.39 -6.83
CA THR A 92 8.56 -0.47 -6.68
C THR A 92 8.11 0.80 -5.93
N GLY A 93 8.77 1.18 -4.83
CA GLY A 93 8.46 2.38 -4.01
C GLY A 93 7.97 2.07 -2.59
N VAL A 94 7.60 3.07 -1.74
CA VAL A 94 6.95 2.84 -0.42
C VAL A 94 5.94 3.96 0.00
N LYS A 95 4.64 3.67 -0.11
CA LYS A 95 3.42 4.21 0.54
C LYS A 95 2.23 3.39 0.05
N PHE A 96 1.38 2.89 0.94
CA PHE A 96 0.30 1.97 0.55
C PHE A 96 -0.95 2.69 0.06
N ASP A 97 -1.32 2.49 -1.21
CA ASP A 97 -2.69 2.72 -1.66
C ASP A 97 -3.40 1.44 -2.08
N ALA A 98 -4.52 1.17 -1.42
CA ALA A 98 -5.40 0.07 -1.76
C ALA A 98 -6.56 0.66 -2.53
N GLN A 99 -6.47 0.60 -3.86
CA GLN A 99 -7.54 1.08 -4.71
C GLN A 99 -8.47 -0.08 -5.05
N VAL A 100 -9.76 0.14 -4.82
CA VAL A 100 -10.82 -0.79 -5.17
C VAL A 100 -11.60 -0.16 -6.31
N SER A 101 -11.51 -0.76 -7.50
CA SER A 101 -12.29 -0.34 -8.66
C SER A 101 -13.53 -1.22 -8.75
N ALA A 102 -14.70 -0.61 -8.57
CA ALA A 102 -15.99 -1.23 -8.87
C ALA A 102 -16.31 -1.01 -10.36
N GLU A 103 -16.92 -1.98 -11.03
CA GLU A 103 -17.44 -1.75 -12.39
C GLU A 103 -18.69 -0.83 -12.42
N ASP A 104 -19.32 -0.55 -11.27
CA ASP A 104 -20.41 0.43 -11.14
C ASP A 104 -19.90 1.79 -10.61
N PRO A 105 -20.01 2.89 -11.37
CA PRO A 105 -19.52 4.22 -11.00
C PRO A 105 -20.26 4.85 -9.79
N ARG A 106 -21.30 4.22 -9.24
CA ARG A 106 -22.06 4.73 -8.09
C ARG A 106 -21.54 4.28 -6.72
N CYS A 107 -20.54 3.40 -6.67
CA CYS A 107 -20.07 2.80 -5.42
C CYS A 107 -18.65 3.26 -5.04
N PRO A 108 -18.49 4.34 -4.25
CA PRO A 108 -17.19 4.70 -3.72
C PRO A 108 -16.79 3.71 -2.63
N ALA A 109 -15.96 2.71 -2.98
CA ALA A 109 -15.30 1.86 -1.99
C ALA A 109 -14.41 2.74 -1.11
N ARG A 110 -14.78 2.89 0.17
CA ARG A 110 -13.96 3.63 1.14
C ARG A 110 -12.85 2.72 1.66
N LYS A 111 -11.61 3.13 1.42
CA LYS A 111 -10.42 2.57 2.07
C LYS A 111 -10.48 2.89 3.56
N ILE A 112 -10.47 1.85 4.41
CA ILE A 112 -10.26 2.01 5.85
C ILE A 112 -8.74 1.93 6.07
N GLU A 113 -8.16 2.98 6.65
CA GLU A 113 -6.74 2.99 7.00
C GLU A 113 -6.43 1.88 8.02
N PRO A 114 -5.25 1.24 7.92
CA PRO A 114 -4.84 0.27 8.93
C PRO A 114 -4.72 0.98 10.28
N ASP A 115 -5.32 0.39 11.33
CA ASP A 115 -5.21 0.88 12.70
C ASP A 115 -3.74 1.08 13.08
N ALA A 116 -3.34 2.34 13.15
CA ALA A 116 -2.04 2.76 13.63
C ALA A 116 -2.05 2.68 15.17
N GLU A 117 -1.90 1.46 15.72
CA GLU A 117 -1.66 1.33 17.15
C GLU A 117 -0.19 1.62 17.51
N LEU A 118 -0.07 2.73 18.25
CA LEU A 118 0.84 2.99 19.38
C LEU A 118 2.27 3.47 19.09
N GLN A 119 2.31 4.79 18.92
CA GLN A 119 3.25 5.73 19.54
C GLN A 119 4.02 5.17 20.75
N GLY A 120 5.34 5.10 20.60
CA GLY A 120 6.31 4.91 21.68
C GLY A 120 7.55 5.74 21.37
N GLY A 121 7.46 7.05 21.59
CA GLY A 121 8.65 7.92 21.57
C GLY A 121 9.48 7.71 22.85
N PRO A 122 10.82 7.66 22.79
CA PRO A 122 11.63 7.68 23.99
C PRO A 122 11.65 9.11 24.55
N GLN A 123 11.29 9.26 25.83
CA GLN A 123 11.52 10.47 26.60
C GLN A 123 13.03 10.69 26.79
N GLU A 124 13.47 11.93 26.60
CA GLU A 124 14.82 12.39 26.94
C GLU A 124 15.08 12.27 28.46
N GLY A 125 16.30 11.89 28.81
CA GLY A 125 16.87 11.93 30.15
C GLY A 125 18.34 12.27 30.08
#